data_AF-A0A7C7DT27-F1
#
_entry.id   AF-A0A7C7DT27-F1
#
_cell.length_a   1.000
_cell.length_b   1.000
_cell.length_c   1.000
_cell.angle_alpha   90.00
_cell.angle_beta   90.00
_cell.angle_gamma   90.00
#
_symmetry.space_group_name_H-M   'P 1'
#
loop_
_entity.id
_entity.type
_entity.pdbx_description
1 polymer ?
#
loop_
_entity_poly.entity_id
_entity_poly.type
_entity_poly.pdbx_seq_one_letter_code
_entity_poly.pdbx_strand_id
1 'polypeptide(L)'
;MRKSSPFQQHLLALALYLAATVVFTWPLAANLTTAIPGDSFDGWQNYWNQWWIKQALIDRIVNPLRTDLLYYPTGVSLYFHTLNPFNGVTTLPIQLAFGLIPAYNAVVFMSWVLAGYGVFLLARWVIGGEGRGA
;
A
#
# COMPACT_ATOMS: atom_id res chain seq x y z
N MET A 1 -0.77 -29.68 -25.16
CA MET A 1 -0.86 -28.44 -24.34
C MET A 1 -0.02 -28.61 -23.09
N ARG A 2 1.08 -27.87 -22.93
CA ARG A 2 1.97 -27.97 -21.76
C ARG A 2 1.28 -27.32 -20.56
N LYS A 3 1.01 -28.08 -19.49
CA LYS A 3 0.47 -27.53 -18.24
C LYS A 3 1.49 -26.51 -17.70
N SER A 4 1.07 -25.27 -17.52
CA SER A 4 1.89 -24.22 -16.92
C SER A 4 2.28 -24.65 -15.50
N SER A 5 3.55 -24.45 -15.13
CA SER A 5 3.98 -24.76 -13.76
C SER A 5 3.28 -23.85 -12.75
N PRO A 6 3.10 -24.26 -11.48
CA PRO A 6 2.50 -23.41 -10.45
C PRO A 6 3.16 -22.03 -10.40
N PHE A 7 4.49 -21.98 -10.46
CA PHE A 7 5.26 -20.74 -10.50
C PHE A 7 4.86 -19.82 -11.67
N GLN A 8 4.68 -20.37 -12.88
CA GLN A 8 4.22 -19.60 -14.03
C GLN A 8 2.81 -19.02 -13.82
N GLN A 9 1.92 -19.75 -13.13
CA GLN A 9 0.58 -19.26 -12.82
C GLN A 9 0.62 -18.09 -11.83
N HIS A 10 1.47 -18.15 -10.80
CA HIS A 10 1.63 -17.06 -9.84
C HIS A 10 2.21 -15.80 -10.50
N LEU A 11 3.25 -15.95 -11.33
CA LEU A 11 3.81 -14.83 -12.08
C LEU A 11 2.79 -14.21 -13.05
N LEU A 12 2.02 -15.05 -13.76
CA LEU A 12 0.97 -14.58 -14.66
C LEU A 12 -0.12 -13.82 -13.90
N ALA A 13 -0.57 -14.33 -12.75
CA ALA A 13 -1.56 -13.65 -11.91
C ALA A 13 -1.04 -12.28 -11.44
N LEU A 14 0.19 -12.21 -10.90
CA LEU A 14 0.81 -10.95 -10.49
C LEU A 14 0.95 -9.96 -11.65
N ALA A 15 1.37 -10.43 -12.82
CA ALA A 15 1.49 -9.58 -14.01
C ALA A 15 0.14 -9.04 -14.49
N LEU A 16 -0.91 -9.87 -14.46
CA LEU A 16 -2.26 -9.46 -14.84
C LEU A 16 -2.84 -8.44 -13.86
N TYR A 17 -2.69 -8.64 -12.55
CA TYR A 17 -3.15 -7.67 -11.56
C TYR A 17 -2.32 -6.38 -11.57
N LEU A 18 -1.02 -6.45 -11.87
CA LEU A 18 -0.19 -5.26 -12.10
C LEU A 18 -0.67 -4.48 -13.32
N ALA A 19 -0.91 -5.15 -14.45
CA ALA A 19 -1.44 -4.53 -15.65
C ALA A 19 -2.81 -3.88 -15.40
N ALA A 20 -3.71 -4.58 -14.70
CA ALA A 20 -5.00 -4.02 -14.29
C ALA A 20 -4.82 -2.79 -13.41
N THR A 21 -3.91 -2.84 -12.42
CA THR A 21 -3.60 -1.69 -11.55
C THR A 21 -3.12 -0.50 -12.36
N VAL A 22 -2.21 -0.69 -13.32
CA VAL A 22 -1.73 0.39 -14.22
C VAL A 22 -2.88 1.00 -15.01
N VAL A 23 -3.76 0.17 -15.59
CA VAL A 23 -4.90 0.63 -16.40
C VAL A 23 -5.89 1.42 -15.54
N PHE A 24 -6.28 0.89 -14.38
CA PHE A 24 -7.30 1.52 -13.53
C PHE A 24 -6.79 2.74 -12.76
N THR A 25 -5.49 2.86 -12.55
CA THR A 25 -4.90 4.04 -11.89
C THR A 25 -4.48 5.12 -12.87
N TRP A 26 -4.64 4.94 -14.19
CA TRP A 26 -4.27 5.96 -15.17
C TRP A 26 -4.98 7.31 -14.88
N PRO A 27 -4.27 8.45 -14.89
CA PRO A 27 -2.90 8.69 -15.34
C PRO A 27 -1.81 8.60 -14.24
N LEU A 28 -2.12 8.12 -13.04
CA LEU A 28 -1.16 8.02 -11.93
C LEU A 28 0.09 7.21 -12.30
N ALA A 29 -0.09 6.10 -13.03
CA ALA A 29 1.02 5.25 -13.46
C ALA A 29 2.08 6.02 -14.28
N ALA A 30 1.69 7.08 -14.98
CA ALA A 30 2.60 7.96 -15.71
C ALA A 30 3.18 9.10 -14.85
N ASN A 31 2.65 9.32 -13.64
CA ASN A 31 2.96 10.44 -12.75
C ASN A 31 3.37 9.99 -11.34
N LEU A 32 4.02 8.82 -11.23
CA LEU A 32 4.34 8.18 -9.94
C LEU A 32 5.24 8.99 -9.00
N THR A 33 5.93 10.02 -9.49
CA THR A 33 6.83 10.87 -8.71
C THR A 33 6.28 12.29 -8.52
N THR A 34 5.19 12.65 -9.21
CA THR A 34 4.69 14.03 -9.30
C THR A 34 3.24 14.19 -8.82
N ALA A 35 2.48 13.09 -8.75
CA ALA A 35 1.07 13.11 -8.34
C ALA A 35 0.76 11.97 -7.37
N ILE A 36 -0.31 12.14 -6.60
CA ILE A 36 -0.92 11.11 -5.75
C ILE A 36 -2.36 10.87 -6.21
N PRO A 37 -2.90 9.64 -6.08
CA PRO A 37 -4.31 9.38 -6.34
C PRO A 37 -5.19 9.89 -5.20
N GLY A 38 -6.44 10.24 -5.55
CA GLY A 38 -7.47 10.64 -4.60
C GLY A 38 -7.96 12.07 -4.81
N ASP A 39 -8.88 12.48 -3.95
CA ASP A 39 -9.32 13.87 -3.88
C ASP A 39 -8.38 14.70 -2.99
N SER A 40 -8.59 16.02 -2.98
CA SER A 40 -7.78 16.94 -2.17
C SER A 40 -8.02 16.83 -0.66
N PHE A 41 -8.69 15.79 -0.16
CA PHE A 41 -8.95 15.59 1.27
C PHE A 41 -8.27 14.32 1.78
N ASP A 42 -8.82 13.13 1.48
CA ASP A 42 -8.36 11.90 2.12
C ASP A 42 -6.96 11.49 1.64
N GLY A 43 -6.65 11.78 0.37
CA GLY A 43 -5.33 11.53 -0.21
C GLY A 43 -4.22 12.26 0.55
N TRP A 44 -4.42 13.55 0.87
CA TRP A 44 -3.45 14.34 1.62
C TRP A 44 -3.33 13.90 3.09
N GLN A 45 -4.42 13.46 3.70
CA GLN A 45 -4.38 12.92 5.07
C GLN A 45 -3.54 11.64 5.12
N ASN A 46 -3.74 10.71 4.19
CA ASN A 46 -2.93 9.49 4.13
C ASN A 46 -1.47 9.78 3.73
N TYR A 47 -1.25 10.77 2.87
CA TYR A 47 0.10 11.26 2.54
C TYR A 47 0.82 11.81 3.78
N TRP A 48 0.12 12.61 4.60
CA TRP A 48 0.63 13.09 5.88
C TRP A 48 0.87 11.95 6.89
N ASN A 49 -0.03 10.97 6.96
CA ASN A 49 0.15 9.78 7.81
C ASN A 49 1.47 9.08 7.50
N GLN A 50 1.76 8.87 6.23
CA GLN A 50 2.99 8.19 5.79
C GLN A 50 4.24 9.04 6.03
N TRP A 51 4.16 10.35 5.80
CA TRP A 51 5.20 11.29 6.19
C TRP A 51 5.50 11.21 7.70
N TRP A 52 4.44 11.24 8.51
CA TRP A 52 4.52 11.27 9.97
C TRP A 52 5.19 10.02 10.52
N ILE A 53 4.96 8.84 9.93
CA ILE A 53 5.66 7.61 10.33
C ILE A 53 7.19 7.77 10.20
N LYS A 54 7.69 8.33 9.09
CA LYS A 54 9.13 8.60 8.93
C LYS A 54 9.61 9.65 9.94
N GLN A 55 8.85 10.73 10.13
CA GLN A 55 9.20 11.75 11.12
C GLN A 55 9.33 11.15 12.52
N ALA A 56 8.32 10.39 12.95
CA ALA A 56 8.27 9.83 14.29
C ALA A 56 9.34 8.76 14.51
N LEU A 57 9.54 7.84 13.55
CA LEU A 57 10.44 6.70 13.74
C LEU A 57 11.90 7.01 13.44
N ILE A 58 12.18 7.92 12.50
CA ILE A 58 13.54 8.18 12.02
C ILE A 58 14.05 9.54 12.49
N ASP A 59 13.29 10.61 12.27
CA ASP A 59 13.81 11.96 12.49
C ASP A 59 13.73 12.39 13.96
N ARG A 60 12.64 12.02 14.65
CA ARG A 60 12.31 12.48 16.00
C ARG A 60 12.47 11.40 17.06
N ILE A 61 12.38 10.12 16.67
CA ILE A 61 12.43 8.95 17.57
C ILE A 61 11.41 9.10 18.71
N VAL A 62 10.14 9.27 18.32
CA VAL A 62 8.99 9.43 19.23
C VAL A 62 7.90 8.41 18.90
N ASN A 63 6.93 8.25 19.82
CA ASN A 63 5.78 7.39 19.58
C ASN A 63 4.97 7.89 18.36
N PRO A 64 4.83 7.10 17.28
CA PRO A 64 4.10 7.51 16.07
C PRO A 64 2.60 7.70 16.32
N LEU A 65 2.04 7.18 17.42
CA LEU A 65 0.62 7.29 17.77
C LEU A 65 0.28 8.58 18.53
N ARG A 66 1.21 9.55 18.63
CA ARG A 66 0.96 10.86 19.21
C ARG A 66 1.65 11.93 18.37
N THR A 67 1.00 13.04 18.10
CA THR A 67 1.63 14.19 17.43
C THR A 67 1.39 15.48 18.22
N ASP A 68 2.37 16.38 18.16
CA ASP A 68 2.31 17.75 18.68
C ASP A 68 2.02 18.79 17.58
N LEU A 69 1.95 18.35 16.32
CA LEU A 69 1.67 19.21 15.16
C LEU A 69 0.20 19.62 15.08
N LEU A 70 -0.69 18.89 15.74
CA LEU A 70 -2.11 19.18 15.84
C LEU A 70 -2.46 19.55 17.29
N TYR A 71 -3.34 20.53 17.47
CA TYR A 71 -3.76 21.02 18.79
C TYR A 71 -2.57 21.45 19.68
N TYR A 72 -1.64 22.22 19.10
CA TYR A 72 -0.52 22.80 19.86
C TYR A 72 -1.05 23.73 20.98
N PRO A 73 -0.44 23.74 22.19
CA PRO A 73 0.76 22.99 22.60
C PRO A 73 0.48 21.59 23.18
N THR A 74 -0.77 21.20 23.36
CA THR A 74 -1.12 19.95 24.05
C THR A 74 -0.86 18.70 23.21
N GLY A 75 -0.92 18.82 21.89
CA GLY A 75 -0.86 17.70 20.98
C GLY A 75 -2.14 16.86 21.00
N VAL A 76 -2.14 15.77 20.24
CA VAL A 76 -3.26 14.83 20.20
C VAL A 76 -2.79 13.40 19.98
N SER A 77 -3.59 12.46 20.46
CA SER A 77 -3.45 11.03 20.19
C SER A 77 -3.94 10.69 18.79
N LEU A 78 -3.22 9.81 18.10
CA LEU A 78 -3.59 9.24 16.81
C LEU A 78 -4.16 7.81 16.93
N TYR A 79 -4.49 7.33 18.14
CA TYR A 79 -5.05 5.99 18.34
C TYR A 79 -6.40 5.79 17.63
N PHE A 80 -7.26 6.80 17.64
CA PHE A 80 -8.55 6.79 16.93
C PHE A 80 -8.48 7.52 15.58
N HIS A 81 -7.27 7.86 15.13
CA HIS A 81 -7.03 8.44 13.83
C HIS A 81 -6.88 7.33 12.77
N THR A 82 -7.10 7.67 11.50
CA THR A 82 -6.90 6.79 10.33
C THR A 82 -5.42 6.50 10.04
N LEU A 83 -4.53 6.68 11.02
CA LEU A 83 -3.11 6.45 10.86
C LEU A 83 -2.89 5.00 10.43
N ASN A 84 -2.04 4.80 9.42
CA ASN A 84 -1.69 3.47 8.93
C ASN A 84 -0.18 3.21 9.11
N PRO A 85 0.26 2.77 10.30
CA PRO A 85 1.67 2.49 10.56
C PRO A 85 2.23 1.39 9.66
N PHE A 86 1.43 0.38 9.31
CA PHE A 86 1.86 -0.71 8.46
C PHE A 86 2.32 -0.22 7.09
N ASN A 87 1.52 0.63 6.44
CA ASN A 87 1.86 1.21 5.14
C ASN A 87 3.12 2.07 5.23
N GLY A 88 3.22 2.93 6.26
CA GLY A 88 4.37 3.80 6.48
C GLY A 88 5.67 3.04 6.72
N VAL A 89 5.65 1.99 7.55
CA VAL A 89 6.84 1.17 7.82
C VAL A 89 7.23 0.34 6.60
N THR A 90 6.26 -0.29 5.93
CA THR A 90 6.54 -1.18 4.78
C THR A 90 7.18 -0.43 3.61
N THR A 91 6.81 0.83 3.40
CA THR A 91 7.34 1.66 2.31
C THR A 91 8.41 2.65 2.76
N LEU A 92 8.84 2.58 4.02
CA LEU A 92 9.89 3.45 4.56
C LEU A 92 11.19 3.39 3.74
N PRO A 93 11.68 2.22 3.28
CA PRO A 93 12.87 2.17 2.42
C PRO A 93 12.70 2.95 1.11
N ILE A 94 11.50 2.88 0.51
CA ILE A 94 11.16 3.63 -0.70
C ILE A 94 11.12 5.13 -0.40
N GLN A 95 10.54 5.51 0.74
CA GLN A 95 10.48 6.90 1.16
C GLN A 95 11.86 7.51 1.40
N LEU A 96 12.77 6.75 2.01
CA LEU A 96 14.15 7.19 2.25
C LEU A 96 14.98 7.29 0.97
N ALA A 97 14.74 6.41 -0.03
CA ALA A 97 15.50 6.38 -1.27
C ALA A 97 14.97 7.33 -2.36
N PHE A 98 13.64 7.48 -2.47
CA PHE A 98 12.99 8.14 -3.59
C PHE A 98 12.02 9.27 -3.19
N GLY A 99 11.80 9.46 -1.88
CA GLY A 99 10.90 10.47 -1.36
C GLY A 99 9.47 9.96 -1.13
N LEU A 100 8.62 10.84 -0.61
CA LEU A 100 7.31 10.49 -0.10
C LEU A 100 6.27 10.20 -1.19
N ILE A 101 6.27 10.92 -2.32
CA ILE A 101 5.32 10.67 -3.42
C ILE A 101 5.48 9.24 -3.98
N PRO A 102 6.69 8.77 -4.34
CA PRO A 102 6.87 7.38 -4.78
C PRO A 102 6.50 6.36 -3.71
N ALA A 103 6.80 6.64 -2.43
CA ALA A 103 6.44 5.74 -1.34
C ALA A 103 4.92 5.63 -1.17
N TYR A 104 4.18 6.74 -1.27
CA TYR A 104 2.71 6.74 -1.21
C TYR A 104 2.11 5.96 -2.38
N ASN A 105 2.61 6.21 -3.59
CA ASN A 105 2.14 5.49 -4.77
C ASN A 105 2.50 4.00 -4.73
N ALA A 106 3.63 3.63 -4.10
CA ALA A 106 3.98 2.22 -3.88
C ALA A 106 2.95 1.51 -2.99
N VAL A 107 2.45 2.15 -1.93
CA VAL A 107 1.36 1.61 -1.11
C VAL A 107 0.14 1.31 -1.97
N VAL A 108 -0.28 2.26 -2.80
CA VAL A 108 -1.45 2.13 -3.68
C VAL A 108 -1.27 0.96 -4.66
N PHE A 109 -0.14 0.90 -5.35
CA PHE A 109 0.12 -0.17 -6.31
C PHE A 109 0.23 -1.55 -5.64
N MET A 110 0.97 -1.63 -4.54
CA MET A 110 1.12 -2.88 -3.79
C MET A 110 -0.23 -3.37 -3.25
N SER A 111 -1.05 -2.48 -2.69
CA SER A 111 -2.37 -2.87 -2.17
C SER A 111 -3.29 -3.45 -3.25
N TRP A 112 -3.37 -2.84 -4.44
CA TRP A 112 -4.19 -3.34 -5.54
C TRP A 112 -3.69 -4.69 -6.08
N VAL A 113 -2.38 -4.81 -6.32
CA VAL A 113 -1.78 -6.04 -6.84
C VAL A 113 -1.90 -7.18 -5.83
N LEU A 114 -1.59 -6.93 -4.56
CA LEU A 114 -1.64 -7.95 -3.52
C LEU A 114 -3.07 -8.34 -3.16
N ALA A 115 -4.04 -7.42 -3.20
CA ALA A 115 -5.45 -7.75 -3.04
C ALA A 115 -5.94 -8.68 -4.16
N GLY A 116 -5.65 -8.34 -5.42
CA GLY A 116 -5.98 -9.19 -6.56
C GLY A 116 -5.32 -10.57 -6.46
N TYR A 117 -4.03 -10.60 -6.14
CA TYR A 117 -3.30 -11.84 -5.93
C TYR A 117 -3.86 -12.67 -4.77
N GLY A 118 -4.26 -12.03 -3.67
CA GLY A 118 -4.92 -12.69 -2.54
C GLY A 118 -6.22 -13.37 -2.95
N VAL A 119 -7.05 -12.71 -3.77
CA VAL A 119 -8.28 -13.31 -4.33
C VAL A 119 -7.95 -14.48 -5.25
N PHE A 120 -6.92 -14.38 -6.07
CA PHE A 120 -6.45 -15.51 -6.89
C PHE A 120 -6.06 -16.72 -6.05
N LEU A 121 -5.31 -16.52 -4.96
CA LEU A 121 -4.97 -17.60 -4.02
C LEU A 121 -6.21 -18.19 -3.34
N LEU A 122 -7.12 -17.33 -2.88
CA LEU A 122 -8.36 -17.74 -2.25
C LEU A 122 -9.24 -18.57 -3.21
N ALA A 123 -9.45 -18.09 -4.43
CA ALA A 123 -10.24 -18.78 -5.44
C ALA A 123 -9.63 -20.15 -5.78
N ARG A 124 -8.29 -20.23 -5.89
CA ARG A 124 -7.61 -21.52 -6.09
C ARG A 124 -7.78 -22.46 -4.91
N TRP A 125 -7.78 -21.95 -3.69
CA TRP A 125 -7.99 -22.76 -2.49
C TRP A 125 -9.44 -23.28 -2.42
N VAL A 126 -10.44 -22.44 -2.69
CA VAL A 126 -11.86 -22.83 -2.68
C VAL A 126 -12.16 -23.82 -3.82
N ILE A 127 -11.87 -23.43 -5.07
CA ILE A 127 -12.21 -24.22 -6.27
C ILE A 127 -11.32 -25.45 -6.40
N GLY A 128 -10.04 -25.34 -6.02
CA GLY A 128 -9.12 -26.48 -5.99
C GLY A 128 -9.34 -27.42 -4.80
N GLY A 129 -10.16 -27.00 -3.83
CA GLY A 129 -10.46 -27.71 -2.58
C GLY A 129 -11.74 -28.55 -2.61
N GLU A 130 -12.62 -28.41 -3.61
CA GLU A 130 -13.88 -29.19 -3.76
C GLU A 130 -13.64 -30.62 -4.30
N GLY A 131 -12.72 -31.37 -3.69
CA GLY A 131 -12.50 -32.79 -4.03
C GLY A 131 -11.57 -33.57 -3.10
N ARG A 132 -11.30 -33.08 -1.88
CA ARG A 132 -10.42 -33.77 -0.91
C ARG A 132 -10.95 -33.86 0.52
N GLY A 133 -12.26 -33.73 0.73
CA GLY A 133 -12.84 -33.90 2.06
C GLY A 133 -14.35 -33.77 2.12
N ALA A 134 -15.06 -34.75 1.59
CA ALA A 134 -16.36 -35.24 2.04
C ALA A 134 -16.50 -36.69 1.60
#